data_AF-A0A8S3UXI1-F1
#
_entry.id   AF-A0A8S3UXI1-F1
#
_cell.length_a   1.000
_cell.length_b   1.000
_cell.length_c   1.000
_cell.angle_alpha   90.00
_cell.angle_beta   90.00
_cell.angle_gamma   90.00
#
_symmetry.space_group_name_H-M   'P 1'
#
loop_
_entity.id
_entity.type
_entity.pdbx_description
1 polymer ?
#
loop_
_entity_poly.entity_id
_entity_poly.type
_entity_poly.pdbx_seq_one_letter_code
_entity_poly.pdbx_strand_id
1 'polypeptide(L)'
;MLNIAADGTLKYKIRTNFKAFDLTFVNENTVAITSGETTLHTCIALIDLETRSQIKFIEILGRPFGITYDEDSLFVCVEKFGIYKLDTVDYDIRCVIRNYLPCVFCCNREGSPLWTFRDDLILKYPRGITVDNDGNVYVVGEKSSNVVIISTDETKGKSYRTNHMDSTDSNVDIEDLQRRFLKCPICFNLFNNNDRHPRVLPCLHSYCYVCLQQLIQESQYKCPLCKSDFYVNNINVDLFPKDNTRRDLLDFVRAGGDTSVIQCEECRNDSAISRCKDCHKFICRTCCTAHETMQTFHGHSVFGLDDFQLSMDQVPKFRHSLMCEKHPKYELNFFCDGPECQKPICLTCCLCFHTNRPENNQNHITREIEAVYHEKVEKMQNKKVKINKTEQELVVLSKNTNKQINKLAINIENISQEIEAIFGVAAEMLQRRKDALIATAEKLKTDKETLLMKQETEVKSSISTIRDACSFIDQTIASENQPAFILLSETISDRLATYKIHTMTNNHVTVT
;
A
#
# COMPACT_ATOMS: atom_id res chain seq x y z
N MET A 1 9.71 -19.60 -8.25
CA MET A 1 10.43 -19.11 -7.05
C MET A 1 11.63 -18.28 -7.50
N LEU A 2 12.03 -17.26 -6.73
CA LEU A 2 13.19 -16.40 -7.01
C LEU A 2 14.12 -16.49 -5.78
N ASN A 3 15.33 -17.01 -5.95
CA ASN A 3 16.37 -16.93 -4.90
C ASN A 3 17.33 -15.80 -5.29
N ILE A 4 17.47 -14.78 -4.44
CA ILE A 4 18.27 -13.60 -4.71
C ILE A 4 19.56 -13.73 -3.88
N ALA A 5 20.72 -13.74 -4.54
CA ALA A 5 22.01 -13.75 -3.88
C ALA A 5 22.24 -12.43 -3.11
N ALA A 6 23.22 -12.42 -2.21
CA ALA A 6 23.52 -11.25 -1.37
C ALA A 6 23.87 -9.98 -2.17
N ASP A 7 24.27 -10.14 -3.43
CA ASP A 7 24.53 -9.07 -4.40
C ASP A 7 23.27 -8.62 -5.19
N GLY A 8 22.10 -9.16 -4.87
CA GLY A 8 20.84 -8.85 -5.55
C GLY A 8 20.59 -9.65 -6.82
N THR A 9 21.44 -10.62 -7.18
CA THR A 9 21.28 -11.39 -8.43
C THR A 9 20.39 -12.62 -8.26
N LEU A 10 19.55 -12.91 -9.27
CA LEU A 10 18.68 -14.09 -9.25
C LEU A 10 19.49 -15.38 -9.47
N LYS A 11 19.63 -16.22 -8.44
CA LYS A 11 20.41 -17.47 -8.47
C LYS A 11 19.67 -18.63 -9.12
N TYR A 12 18.36 -18.82 -8.83
CA TYR A 12 17.57 -19.93 -9.38
C TYR A 12 16.10 -19.54 -9.64
N LYS A 13 15.51 -20.12 -10.71
CA LYS A 13 14.07 -20.06 -11.02
C LYS A 13 13.53 -21.45 -11.33
N ILE A 14 12.74 -21.99 -10.41
CA ILE A 14 12.06 -23.29 -10.56
C ILE A 14 10.58 -23.04 -10.86
N ARG A 15 10.06 -23.75 -11.88
CA ARG A 15 8.64 -23.73 -12.28
C ARG A 15 8.01 -25.06 -11.90
N THR A 16 7.03 -25.02 -11.01
CA THR A 16 6.24 -26.19 -10.61
C THR A 16 4.96 -26.27 -11.44
N ASN A 17 4.47 -27.48 -11.70
CA ASN A 17 3.17 -27.69 -12.37
C ASN A 17 1.98 -27.43 -11.43
N PHE A 18 2.23 -27.42 -10.12
CA PHE A 18 1.23 -27.17 -9.07
C PHE A 18 1.54 -25.87 -8.32
N LYS A 19 0.54 -25.35 -7.60
CA LYS A 19 0.69 -24.17 -6.74
C LYS A 19 1.58 -24.53 -5.55
N ALA A 20 2.74 -23.86 -5.43
CA ALA A 20 3.63 -23.99 -4.28
C ALA A 20 3.10 -23.14 -3.11
N PHE A 21 3.16 -23.67 -1.88
CA PHE A 21 2.66 -23.01 -0.68
C PHE A 21 3.78 -22.52 0.24
N ASP A 22 4.75 -23.38 0.53
CA ASP A 22 5.89 -23.06 1.39
C ASP A 22 7.11 -23.95 1.05
N LEU A 23 8.31 -23.55 1.47
CA LEU A 23 9.57 -24.26 1.21
C LEU A 23 10.54 -24.20 2.38
N THR A 24 11.43 -25.18 2.47
CA THR A 24 12.59 -25.15 3.37
C THR A 24 13.80 -25.78 2.70
N PHE A 25 15.00 -25.39 3.12
CA PHE A 25 16.23 -26.08 2.74
C PHE A 25 16.39 -27.33 3.61
N VAL A 26 16.74 -28.44 2.98
CA VAL A 26 17.16 -29.69 3.64
C VAL A 26 18.69 -29.66 3.80
N ASN A 27 19.39 -29.14 2.81
CA ASN A 27 20.82 -28.86 2.85
C ASN A 27 21.16 -27.78 1.81
N GLU A 28 22.45 -27.47 1.61
CA GLU A 28 22.89 -26.41 0.68
C GLU A 28 22.41 -26.62 -0.77
N ASN A 29 22.22 -27.87 -1.19
CA ASN A 29 21.88 -28.23 -2.56
C ASN A 29 20.46 -28.80 -2.72
N THR A 30 19.70 -28.99 -1.62
CA THR A 30 18.39 -29.66 -1.64
C THR A 30 17.31 -28.79 -1.01
N VAL A 31 16.23 -28.57 -1.74
CA VAL A 31 15.05 -27.83 -1.27
C VAL A 31 13.83 -28.74 -1.21
N ALA A 32 13.13 -28.71 -0.09
CA ALA A 32 11.81 -29.30 0.05
C ALA A 32 10.74 -28.25 -0.24
N ILE A 33 9.80 -28.58 -1.12
CA ILE A 33 8.71 -27.70 -1.53
C ILE A 33 7.39 -28.40 -1.26
N THR A 34 6.47 -27.70 -0.61
CA THR A 34 5.08 -28.14 -0.51
C THR A 34 4.27 -27.58 -1.68
N SER A 35 3.55 -28.44 -2.39
CA SER A 35 2.69 -28.04 -3.52
C SER A 35 1.41 -28.86 -3.59
N GLY A 36 0.34 -28.30 -4.17
CA GLY A 36 -0.92 -29.04 -4.31
C GLY A 36 -2.12 -28.18 -4.70
N GLU A 37 -3.24 -28.85 -4.93
CA GLU A 37 -4.54 -28.25 -5.21
C GLU A 37 -5.56 -28.73 -4.15
N THR A 38 -6.64 -27.99 -3.94
CA THR A 38 -7.50 -28.06 -2.75
C THR A 38 -7.88 -29.45 -2.23
N THR A 39 -7.71 -29.61 -0.91
CA THR A 39 -8.35 -30.56 0.05
C THR A 39 -8.07 -32.07 -0.01
N LEU A 40 -7.60 -32.66 -1.11
CA LEU A 40 -7.48 -34.13 -1.18
C LEU A 40 -6.05 -34.65 -1.30
N HIS A 41 -5.21 -34.06 -2.15
CA HIS A 41 -3.83 -34.52 -2.35
C HIS A 41 -2.87 -33.33 -2.42
N THR A 42 -1.94 -33.31 -1.47
CA THR A 42 -0.80 -32.40 -1.44
C THR A 42 0.46 -33.22 -1.58
N CYS A 43 1.51 -32.63 -2.12
CA CYS A 43 2.80 -33.28 -2.22
C CYS A 43 3.94 -32.44 -1.63
N ILE A 44 4.94 -33.17 -1.15
CA ILE A 44 6.26 -32.66 -0.83
C ILE A 44 7.19 -33.12 -1.96
N ALA A 45 7.79 -32.17 -2.66
CA ALA A 45 8.80 -32.44 -3.67
C ALA A 45 10.17 -32.05 -3.14
N LEU A 46 11.10 -33.01 -3.13
CA LEU A 46 12.52 -32.77 -2.87
C LEU A 46 13.21 -32.51 -4.20
N ILE A 47 13.84 -31.35 -4.33
CA ILE A 47 14.50 -30.92 -5.57
C ILE A 47 15.98 -30.65 -5.29
N ASP A 48 16.82 -31.27 -6.11
CA ASP A 48 18.25 -31.00 -6.15
C ASP A 48 18.49 -29.76 -7.03
N LEU A 49 19.16 -28.74 -6.46
CA LEU A 49 19.38 -27.45 -7.12
C LEU A 49 20.47 -27.49 -8.20
N GLU A 50 21.41 -28.42 -8.11
CA GLU A 50 22.54 -28.55 -9.04
C GLU A 50 22.10 -29.23 -10.33
N THR A 51 21.45 -30.38 -10.21
CA THR A 51 20.91 -31.19 -11.31
C THR A 51 19.55 -30.69 -11.80
N ARG A 52 18.87 -29.83 -11.02
CA ARG A 52 17.49 -29.35 -11.25
C ARG A 52 16.49 -30.50 -11.38
N SER A 53 16.80 -31.64 -10.79
CA SER A 53 16.02 -32.85 -10.86
C SER A 53 15.22 -33.06 -9.57
N GLN A 54 14.08 -33.74 -9.71
CA GLN A 54 13.28 -34.13 -8.56
C GLN A 54 13.89 -35.39 -7.94
N ILE A 55 14.33 -35.31 -6.68
CA ILE A 55 14.88 -36.42 -5.91
C ILE A 55 13.74 -37.37 -5.50
N LYS A 56 12.68 -36.82 -4.92
CA LYS A 56 11.55 -37.60 -4.38
C LYS A 56 10.25 -36.80 -4.42
N PHE A 57 9.16 -37.54 -4.57
CA PHE A 57 7.80 -37.03 -4.47
C PHE A 57 7.06 -37.84 -3.41
N ILE A 58 6.41 -37.13 -2.48
CA ILE A 58 5.74 -37.73 -1.34
C ILE A 58 4.36 -37.12 -1.25
N GLU A 59 3.33 -37.97 -1.27
CA GLU A 59 1.94 -37.55 -1.15
C GLU A 59 1.50 -37.50 0.31
N ILE A 60 0.81 -36.42 0.66
CA ILE A 60 0.19 -36.18 1.96
C ILE A 60 -1.26 -35.76 1.77
N LEU A 61 -2.11 -36.21 2.70
CA LEU A 61 -3.54 -35.89 2.68
C LEU A 61 -3.80 -34.53 3.29
N GLY A 62 -4.52 -33.67 2.58
CA GLY A 62 -4.90 -32.33 3.04
C GLY A 62 -3.92 -31.22 2.64
N ARG A 63 -4.30 -29.96 2.86
CA ARG A 63 -3.57 -28.78 2.34
C ARG A 63 -2.40 -28.35 3.26
N PRO A 64 -1.19 -28.10 2.76
CA PRO A 64 -0.06 -27.72 3.61
C PRO A 64 -0.11 -26.22 3.91
N PHE A 65 0.29 -25.83 5.12
CA PHE A 65 0.34 -24.44 5.58
C PHE A 65 1.75 -23.98 5.94
N GLY A 66 2.64 -24.91 6.27
CA GLY A 66 4.04 -24.60 6.54
C GLY A 66 4.91 -25.86 6.50
N ILE A 67 6.19 -25.68 6.19
CA ILE A 67 7.20 -26.74 6.21
C ILE A 67 8.48 -26.25 6.89
N THR A 68 9.09 -27.11 7.71
CA THR A 68 10.41 -26.85 8.29
C THR A 68 11.24 -28.11 8.30
N TYR A 69 12.56 -27.95 8.41
CA TYR A 69 13.53 -29.03 8.49
C TYR A 69 14.31 -28.94 9.80
N ASP A 70 14.52 -30.08 10.46
CA ASP A 70 15.44 -30.22 11.59
C ASP A 70 16.29 -31.48 11.40
N GLU A 71 17.60 -31.30 11.25
CA GLU A 71 18.67 -32.30 11.04
C GLU A 71 18.43 -33.38 9.98
N ASP A 72 17.45 -34.27 10.17
CA ASP A 72 17.13 -35.43 9.33
C ASP A 72 15.61 -35.61 9.13
N SER A 73 14.81 -34.59 9.47
CA SER A 73 13.35 -34.71 9.43
C SER A 73 12.66 -33.45 8.95
N LEU A 74 11.72 -33.64 8.03
CA LEU A 74 10.81 -32.60 7.57
C LEU A 74 9.51 -32.64 8.38
N PHE A 75 9.10 -31.49 8.89
CA PHE A 75 7.83 -31.31 9.56
C PHE A 75 6.91 -30.48 8.67
N VAL A 76 5.75 -31.05 8.34
CA VAL A 76 4.76 -30.39 7.49
C VAL A 76 3.47 -30.19 8.26
N CYS A 77 3.03 -28.95 8.37
CA CYS A 77 1.74 -28.60 8.95
C CYS A 77 0.65 -28.67 7.88
N VAL A 78 -0.40 -29.43 8.14
CA VAL A 78 -1.49 -29.71 7.21
C VAL A 78 -2.84 -29.32 7.81
N GLU A 79 -3.60 -28.54 7.05
CA GLU A 79 -4.92 -28.02 7.43
C GLU A 79 -5.85 -29.17 7.83
N LYS A 80 -6.40 -29.11 9.05
CA LYS A 80 -7.33 -30.13 9.60
C LYS A 80 -6.74 -31.53 9.79
N PHE A 81 -5.47 -31.78 9.45
CA PHE A 81 -4.83 -33.10 9.62
C PHE A 81 -3.62 -33.06 10.57
N GLY A 82 -3.19 -31.87 11.01
CA GLY A 82 -2.17 -31.69 12.03
C GLY A 82 -0.76 -31.67 11.46
N ILE A 83 0.22 -32.23 12.17
CA ILE A 83 1.64 -32.21 11.78
C ILE A 83 2.08 -33.60 11.35
N TYR A 84 2.67 -33.67 10.17
CA TYR A 84 3.35 -34.85 9.64
C TYR A 84 4.86 -34.71 9.82
N LYS A 85 5.49 -35.79 10.29
CA LYS A 85 6.94 -35.94 10.27
C LYS A 85 7.30 -36.86 9.12
N LEU A 86 8.24 -36.42 8.30
CA LEU A 86 8.86 -37.18 7.23
C LEU A 86 10.33 -37.35 7.56
N ASP A 87 10.79 -38.57 7.74
CA ASP A 87 12.20 -38.88 7.92
C ASP A 87 12.90 -38.83 6.55
N THR A 88 13.97 -38.05 6.42
CA THR A 88 14.65 -37.88 5.13
C THR A 88 15.59 -39.04 4.79
N VAL A 89 15.87 -39.94 5.73
CA VAL A 89 16.76 -41.09 5.54
C VAL A 89 16.02 -42.24 4.85
N ASP A 90 14.82 -42.59 5.31
CA ASP A 90 14.02 -43.71 4.78
C ASP A 90 12.75 -43.27 4.04
N TYR A 91 12.43 -41.97 4.06
CA TYR A 91 11.21 -41.38 3.50
C TYR A 91 9.92 -41.89 4.15
N ASP A 92 9.98 -42.39 5.38
CA ASP A 92 8.78 -42.76 6.13
C ASP A 92 8.03 -41.52 6.61
N ILE A 93 6.72 -41.51 6.36
CA ILE A 93 5.86 -40.38 6.71
C ILE A 93 4.77 -40.81 7.67
N ARG A 94 4.74 -40.13 8.82
CA ARG A 94 3.76 -40.40 9.87
C ARG A 94 3.16 -39.12 10.40
N CYS A 95 1.86 -39.16 10.66
CA CYS A 95 1.17 -38.11 11.40
C CYS A 95 1.63 -38.21 12.87
N VAL A 96 2.35 -37.20 13.35
CA VAL A 96 2.87 -37.17 14.72
C VAL A 96 1.96 -36.41 15.67
N ILE A 97 1.21 -35.42 15.17
CA ILE A 97 0.26 -34.64 15.97
C ILE A 97 -1.04 -34.52 15.20
N ARG A 98 -2.15 -34.99 15.78
CA ARG A 98 -3.50 -34.74 15.25
C ARG A 98 -4.12 -33.55 15.99
N ASN A 99 -4.29 -32.43 15.29
CA ASN A 99 -5.03 -31.30 15.83
C ASN A 99 -5.86 -30.61 14.75
N TYR A 100 -7.14 -30.38 15.06
CA TYR A 100 -8.12 -29.76 14.18
C TYR A 100 -8.29 -28.27 14.44
N LEU A 101 -7.64 -27.74 15.49
CA LEU A 101 -7.80 -26.37 15.95
C LEU A 101 -6.55 -25.54 15.66
N PRO A 102 -6.68 -24.25 15.27
CA PRO A 102 -5.53 -23.40 14.98
C PRO A 102 -4.80 -23.02 16.27
N CYS A 103 -3.58 -23.50 16.46
CA CYS A 103 -2.74 -23.16 17.61
C CYS A 103 -1.25 -23.29 17.27
N VAL A 104 -0.39 -22.76 18.15
CA VAL A 104 1.06 -22.82 18.01
C VAL A 104 1.57 -23.99 18.84
N PHE A 105 2.34 -24.87 18.22
CA PHE A 105 2.90 -26.05 18.86
C PHE A 105 4.41 -25.98 18.86
N CYS A 106 4.99 -26.33 20.01
CA CYS A 106 6.36 -26.78 20.09
C CYS A 106 6.35 -28.28 20.31
N CYS A 107 7.13 -29.02 19.53
CA CYS A 107 7.28 -30.46 19.66
C CYS A 107 8.75 -30.84 19.61
N ASN A 108 9.10 -31.95 20.25
CA ASN A 108 10.43 -32.52 20.15
C ASN A 108 10.64 -33.21 18.79
N ARG A 109 11.86 -33.69 18.53
CA ARG A 109 12.23 -34.39 17.29
C ARG A 109 11.39 -35.63 16.98
N GLU A 110 10.81 -36.26 18.00
CA GLU A 110 9.95 -37.44 17.82
C GLU A 110 8.51 -37.06 17.44
N GLY A 111 8.17 -35.76 17.52
CA GLY A 111 6.85 -35.21 17.30
C GLY A 111 5.97 -35.17 18.56
N SER A 112 6.56 -35.38 19.75
CA SER A 112 5.85 -35.25 21.02
C SER A 112 5.71 -33.79 21.42
N PRO A 113 4.52 -33.32 21.86
CA PRO A 113 4.30 -31.93 22.20
C PRO A 113 5.08 -31.54 23.47
N LEU A 114 5.85 -30.45 23.39
CA LEU A 114 6.56 -29.85 24.53
C LEU A 114 5.70 -28.77 25.20
N TRP A 115 5.08 -27.91 24.39
CA TRP A 115 4.08 -26.95 24.84
C TRP A 115 3.14 -26.56 23.70
N THR A 116 2.00 -26.01 24.06
CA THR A 116 1.00 -25.51 23.11
C THR A 116 0.55 -24.14 23.56
N PHE A 117 0.60 -23.17 22.66
CA PHE A 117 0.00 -21.87 22.88
C PHE A 117 -1.30 -21.79 22.09
N ARG A 118 -2.38 -21.60 22.83
CA ARG A 118 -3.71 -21.36 22.29
C ARG A 118 -4.42 -20.33 23.16
N ASP A 119 -4.69 -19.19 22.56
CA ASP A 119 -5.54 -18.17 23.14
C ASP A 119 -6.44 -17.64 22.01
N ASP A 120 -7.69 -18.09 21.99
CA ASP A 120 -8.64 -17.73 20.93
C ASP A 120 -9.07 -16.25 21.01
N LEU A 121 -8.77 -15.55 22.11
CA LEU A 121 -8.98 -14.11 22.27
C LEU A 121 -7.81 -13.32 21.68
N ILE A 122 -6.58 -13.80 21.89
CA ILE A 122 -5.36 -13.09 21.50
C ILE A 122 -4.89 -13.48 20.09
N LEU A 123 -4.93 -14.75 19.69
CA LEU A 123 -4.37 -15.22 18.41
C LEU A 123 -5.41 -16.01 17.61
N LYS A 124 -5.92 -15.41 16.53
CA LYS A 124 -6.90 -16.02 15.62
C LYS A 124 -6.28 -16.28 14.25
N TYR A 125 -6.34 -17.53 13.79
CA TYR A 125 -5.80 -17.98 12.50
C TYR A 125 -4.30 -17.64 12.34
N PRO A 126 -3.39 -18.33 13.07
CA PRO A 126 -1.96 -18.16 12.90
C PRO A 126 -1.53 -18.54 11.47
N ARG A 127 -0.78 -17.64 10.81
CA ARG A 127 -0.36 -17.77 9.39
C ARG A 127 1.13 -17.62 9.17
N GLY A 128 1.85 -16.97 10.08
CA GLY A 128 3.29 -16.77 9.99
C GLY A 128 3.92 -16.94 11.37
N ILE A 129 5.10 -17.54 11.41
CA ILE A 129 5.86 -17.80 12.63
C ILE A 129 7.34 -17.50 12.37
N THR A 130 8.01 -16.84 13.30
CA THR A 130 9.46 -16.64 13.28
C THR A 130 10.00 -16.61 14.71
N VAL A 131 11.31 -16.70 14.87
CA VAL A 131 11.98 -16.69 16.16
C VAL A 131 13.10 -15.65 16.13
N ASP A 132 13.29 -14.91 17.23
CA ASP A 132 14.45 -14.04 17.39
C ASP A 132 15.66 -14.78 17.97
N ASN A 133 16.80 -14.08 18.05
CA ASN A 133 18.04 -14.64 18.59
C ASN A 133 17.95 -14.97 20.09
N ASP A 134 16.96 -14.41 20.79
CA ASP A 134 16.73 -14.62 22.22
C ASP A 134 15.74 -15.78 22.46
N GLY A 135 15.27 -16.45 21.40
CA GLY A 135 14.36 -17.60 21.47
C GLY A 135 12.88 -17.23 21.56
N ASN A 136 12.51 -15.95 21.49
CA ASN A 136 11.10 -15.56 21.49
C ASN A 136 10.45 -15.93 20.16
N VAL A 137 9.25 -16.52 20.23
CA VAL A 137 8.48 -16.94 19.07
C VAL A 137 7.47 -15.86 18.70
N TYR A 138 7.58 -15.32 17.50
CA TYR A 138 6.67 -14.31 16.94
C TYR A 138 5.68 -14.99 16.03
N VAL A 139 4.39 -14.84 16.32
CA VAL A 139 3.32 -15.48 15.56
C VAL A 139 2.34 -14.44 15.06
N VAL A 140 2.11 -14.41 13.75
CA VAL A 140 1.16 -13.51 13.11
C VAL A 140 -0.21 -14.17 13.04
N GLY A 141 -1.21 -13.53 13.64
CA GLY A 141 -2.61 -13.91 13.53
C GLY A 141 -3.29 -13.18 12.37
N GLU A 142 -3.75 -13.91 11.36
CA GLU A 142 -4.45 -13.36 10.19
C GLU A 142 -5.81 -12.77 10.57
N LYS A 143 -6.57 -13.43 11.43
CA LYS A 143 -7.90 -12.94 11.85
C LYS A 143 -7.85 -12.01 13.05
N SER A 144 -6.80 -12.09 13.87
CA SER A 144 -6.63 -11.21 15.03
C SER A 144 -5.82 -9.95 14.72
N SER A 145 -5.28 -9.82 13.50
CA SER A 145 -4.53 -8.66 13.01
C SER A 145 -3.44 -8.20 14.00
N ASN A 146 -2.71 -9.16 14.54
CA ASN A 146 -1.67 -8.93 15.54
C ASN A 146 -0.50 -9.89 15.40
N VAL A 147 0.60 -9.52 16.05
CA VAL A 147 1.79 -10.35 16.24
C VAL A 147 1.86 -10.70 17.72
N VAL A 148 1.87 -11.99 18.04
CA VAL A 148 2.00 -12.49 19.40
C VAL A 148 3.42 -12.97 19.62
N ILE A 149 4.10 -12.40 20.61
CA ILE A 149 5.42 -12.81 21.07
C ILE A 149 5.25 -13.80 22.22
N ILE A 150 5.68 -15.03 22.03
CA ILE A 150 5.69 -16.08 23.04
C ILE A 150 7.14 -16.23 23.51
N SER A 151 7.42 -15.75 24.71
CA SER A 151 8.74 -15.93 25.34
C SER A 151 8.88 -17.38 25.80
N THR A 152 10.10 -17.93 25.74
CA THR A 152 10.43 -19.29 26.22
C THR A 152 10.12 -19.50 27.71
N ASP A 153 9.98 -18.40 28.46
CA ASP A 153 9.93 -18.39 29.92
C ASP A 153 8.53 -18.03 30.46
N GLU A 154 7.61 -17.54 29.61
CA GLU A 154 6.26 -17.10 29.98
C GLU A 154 5.18 -17.93 29.24
N THR A 155 4.27 -18.58 29.98
CA THR A 155 3.10 -19.29 29.40
C THR A 155 2.02 -18.36 28.81
N LYS A 156 2.27 -17.05 28.75
CA LYS A 156 1.37 -16.03 28.22
C LYS A 156 2.11 -15.17 27.20
N GLY A 157 1.70 -15.24 25.93
CA GLY A 157 2.27 -14.42 24.88
C GLY A 157 1.84 -12.95 24.98
N LYS A 158 2.76 -12.02 24.72
CA LYS A 158 2.49 -10.56 24.60
C LYS A 158 2.10 -10.24 23.18
N SER A 159 0.94 -9.62 22.96
CA SER A 159 0.45 -9.31 21.61
C SER A 159 0.64 -7.85 21.23
N TYR A 160 1.14 -7.62 20.02
CA TYR A 160 1.39 -6.32 19.41
C TYR A 160 0.55 -6.21 18.14
N ARG A 161 -0.38 -5.27 18.08
CA ARG A 161 -1.25 -5.11 16.91
C ARG A 161 -0.47 -4.46 15.77
N THR A 162 -0.59 -5.03 14.57
CA THR A 162 -0.12 -4.35 13.37
C THR A 162 -1.22 -3.35 13.00
N ASN A 163 -0.88 -2.06 12.99
CA ASN A 163 -1.82 -1.00 12.66
C ASN A 163 -2.25 -1.12 11.19
N HIS A 164 -3.27 -1.93 10.93
CA HIS A 164 -4.06 -1.86 9.72
C HIS A 164 -5.39 -1.19 10.06
N MET A 165 -5.64 -0.04 9.43
CA MET A 165 -6.92 0.65 9.41
C MET A 165 -7.95 -0.24 8.70
N ASP A 166 -8.50 -1.21 9.41
CA ASP A 166 -9.81 -1.77 9.09
C ASP A 166 -10.63 -1.79 10.38
N SER A 167 -11.67 -0.98 10.34
CA SER A 167 -12.61 -0.74 11.41
C SER A 167 -13.35 -2.02 11.80
N THR A 168 -12.93 -2.65 12.90
CA THR A 168 -13.77 -3.30 13.92
C THR A 168 -12.86 -3.95 14.97
N ASP A 169 -12.49 -3.23 16.05
CA ASP A 169 -12.50 -3.74 17.44
C ASP A 169 -11.92 -2.73 18.46
N SER A 170 -12.84 -2.10 19.20
CA SER A 170 -12.85 -1.94 20.67
C SER A 170 -11.52 -1.76 21.41
N ASN A 171 -10.69 -0.82 20.96
CA ASN A 171 -10.00 0.08 21.89
C ASN A 171 -10.28 1.49 21.40
N VAL A 172 -11.07 2.21 22.17
CA VAL A 172 -11.51 3.56 21.81
C VAL A 172 -10.33 4.51 21.98
N ASP A 173 -9.81 5.04 20.87
CA ASP A 173 -8.85 6.13 20.91
C ASP A 173 -9.56 7.41 21.40
N ILE A 174 -9.36 7.71 22.69
CA ILE A 174 -9.95 8.87 23.36
C ILE A 174 -9.55 10.17 22.66
N GLU A 175 -8.30 10.30 22.20
CA GLU A 175 -7.82 11.52 21.56
C GLU A 175 -8.49 11.71 20.19
N ASP A 176 -8.61 10.64 19.39
CA ASP A 176 -9.31 10.72 18.10
C ASP A 176 -10.80 11.01 18.30
N LEU A 177 -11.45 10.41 19.31
CA LEU A 177 -12.84 10.73 19.64
C LEU A 177 -13.01 12.20 20.04
N GLN A 178 -12.12 12.70 20.90
CA GLN A 178 -12.16 14.10 21.33
C GLN A 178 -11.98 15.05 20.16
N ARG A 179 -11.01 14.77 19.28
CA ARG A 179 -10.70 15.59 18.12
C ARG A 179 -11.83 15.57 17.08
N ARG A 180 -12.40 14.41 16.77
CA ARG A 180 -13.36 14.25 15.66
C ARG A 180 -14.81 14.54 16.08
N PHE A 181 -15.18 14.23 17.31
CA PHE A 181 -16.60 14.23 17.70
C PHE A 181 -16.94 15.20 18.84
N LEU A 182 -16.01 15.49 19.76
CA LEU A 182 -16.32 16.23 21.00
C LEU A 182 -15.93 17.71 20.99
N LYS A 183 -15.13 18.17 20.02
CA LYS A 183 -14.73 19.57 19.89
C LYS A 183 -15.38 20.25 18.69
N CYS A 184 -15.68 21.54 18.83
CA CYS A 184 -16.12 22.36 17.72
C CYS A 184 -14.96 22.63 16.75
N PRO A 185 -15.11 22.41 15.44
CA PRO A 185 -14.02 22.65 14.47
C PRO A 185 -13.61 24.12 14.27
N ILE A 186 -14.42 25.07 14.77
CA ILE A 186 -14.15 26.52 14.63
C ILE A 186 -13.39 27.04 15.85
N CYS A 187 -13.96 26.86 17.05
CA CYS A 187 -13.35 27.38 18.29
C CYS A 187 -12.49 26.36 19.05
N PHE A 188 -12.44 25.11 18.61
CA PHE A 188 -11.72 23.99 19.23
C PHE A 188 -12.10 23.66 20.68
N ASN A 189 -13.12 24.33 21.23
CA ASN A 189 -13.67 24.06 22.54
C ASN A 189 -14.53 22.79 22.53
N LEU A 190 -14.58 22.10 23.67
CA LEU A 190 -15.50 20.99 23.90
C LEU A 190 -16.96 21.44 23.77
N PHE A 191 -17.78 20.59 23.19
CA PHE A 191 -19.22 20.77 23.21
C PHE A 191 -19.76 20.67 24.65
N ASN A 192 -20.78 21.47 24.96
CA ASN A 192 -21.44 21.46 26.27
C ASN A 192 -22.96 21.61 26.09
N ASN A 193 -23.74 21.54 27.18
CA ASN A 193 -25.20 21.70 27.11
C ASN A 193 -25.70 23.14 27.06
N ASN A 194 -24.82 24.09 27.39
CA ASN A 194 -25.16 25.48 27.63
C ASN A 194 -25.05 26.25 26.31
N ASP A 195 -24.09 27.16 26.19
CA ASP A 195 -23.84 27.99 25.03
C ASP A 195 -23.16 27.24 23.88
N ARG A 196 -22.41 26.17 24.16
CA ARG A 196 -21.64 25.43 23.15
C ARG A 196 -22.27 24.10 22.78
N HIS A 197 -23.59 24.02 22.73
CA HIS A 197 -24.23 22.79 22.25
C HIS A 197 -24.07 22.62 20.72
N PRO A 198 -23.83 21.38 20.26
CA PRO A 198 -23.58 21.09 18.86
C PRO A 198 -24.87 21.18 18.02
N ARG A 199 -24.79 21.88 16.89
CA ARG A 199 -25.81 21.98 15.86
C ARG A 199 -25.31 21.26 14.60
N VAL A 200 -26.15 20.43 13.99
CA VAL A 200 -25.79 19.61 12.82
C VAL A 200 -26.30 20.27 11.55
N LEU A 201 -25.38 20.52 10.60
CA LEU A 201 -25.72 21.03 9.27
C LEU A 201 -26.23 19.90 8.35
N PRO A 202 -26.88 20.23 7.21
CA PRO A 202 -27.32 19.23 6.22
C PRO A 202 -26.19 18.37 5.65
N CYS A 203 -24.96 18.91 5.64
CA CYS A 203 -23.75 18.18 5.25
C CYS A 203 -23.20 17.25 6.35
N LEU A 204 -23.93 17.06 7.46
CA LEU A 204 -23.59 16.22 8.62
C LEU A 204 -22.40 16.69 9.47
N HIS A 205 -21.76 17.82 9.13
CA HIS A 205 -20.81 18.47 10.03
C HIS A 205 -21.52 19.20 11.16
N SER A 206 -20.85 19.32 12.30
CA SER A 206 -21.45 19.96 13.48
C SER A 206 -20.55 21.03 14.09
N TYR A 207 -21.18 22.11 14.53
CA TYR A 207 -20.52 23.28 15.10
C TYR A 207 -21.27 23.67 16.38
N CYS A 208 -20.60 24.35 17.31
CA CYS A 208 -21.30 24.80 18.50
C CYS A 208 -22.22 25.97 18.13
N TYR A 209 -23.30 26.16 18.89
CA TYR A 209 -24.29 27.19 18.63
C TYR A 209 -23.67 28.57 18.44
N VAL A 210 -22.79 29.00 19.35
CA VAL A 210 -22.11 30.31 19.25
C VAL A 210 -21.35 30.47 17.94
N CYS A 211 -20.55 29.47 17.54
CA CYS A 211 -19.76 29.57 16.31
C CYS A 211 -20.63 29.54 15.06
N LEU A 212 -21.71 28.74 15.06
CA LEU A 212 -22.64 28.70 13.94
C LEU A 212 -23.45 30.01 13.84
N GLN A 213 -23.83 30.59 14.98
CA GLN A 213 -24.49 31.89 15.05
C GLN A 213 -23.61 33.00 14.49
N GLN A 214 -22.34 33.06 14.89
CA GLN A 214 -21.38 34.02 14.36
C GLN A 214 -21.19 33.85 12.84
N LEU A 215 -21.05 32.60 12.37
CA LEU A 215 -20.89 32.30 10.94
C LEU A 215 -22.08 32.83 10.11
N ILE A 216 -23.30 32.66 10.61
CA ILE A 216 -24.52 33.17 9.96
C ILE A 216 -24.60 34.71 10.04
N GLN A 217 -24.23 35.32 11.16
CA GLN A 217 -24.18 36.78 11.31
C GLN A 217 -23.20 37.42 10.32
N GLU A 218 -22.09 36.75 10.02
CA GLU A 218 -21.11 37.15 9.00
C GLU A 218 -21.56 36.83 7.56
N SER A 219 -22.81 36.38 7.36
CA SER A 219 -23.36 35.99 6.06
C SER A 219 -22.58 34.87 5.35
N GLN A 220 -21.94 33.99 6.11
CA GLN A 220 -21.22 32.82 5.57
C GLN A 220 -22.11 31.58 5.61
N TYR A 221 -22.76 31.26 4.49
CA TYR A 221 -23.69 30.14 4.37
C TYR A 221 -23.03 28.85 3.83
N LYS A 222 -21.72 28.72 4.00
CA LYS A 222 -20.93 27.56 3.54
C LYS A 222 -20.28 26.88 4.71
N CYS A 223 -20.39 25.56 4.76
CA CYS A 223 -19.74 24.74 5.78
C CYS A 223 -18.21 24.95 5.74
N PRO A 224 -17.56 25.35 6.84
CA PRO A 224 -16.11 25.55 6.88
C PRO A 224 -15.28 24.32 6.47
N LEU A 225 -15.76 23.11 6.81
CA LEU A 225 -15.07 21.84 6.55
C LEU A 225 -15.22 21.34 5.10
N CYS A 226 -16.43 21.29 4.55
CA CYS A 226 -16.69 20.69 3.24
C CYS A 226 -17.13 21.68 2.16
N LYS A 227 -17.26 22.97 2.50
CA LYS A 227 -17.69 24.07 1.62
C LYS A 227 -19.09 23.94 1.03
N SER A 228 -19.86 22.91 1.42
CA SER A 228 -21.26 22.74 1.04
C SER A 228 -22.09 23.90 1.55
N ASP A 229 -22.96 24.42 0.68
CA ASP A 229 -23.93 25.44 1.06
C ASP A 229 -24.96 24.86 2.05
N PHE A 230 -25.32 25.68 3.03
CA PHE A 230 -26.46 25.42 3.90
C PHE A 230 -27.35 26.66 3.88
N TYR A 231 -28.57 26.49 3.37
CA TYR A 231 -29.54 27.56 3.33
C TYR A 231 -30.48 27.42 4.52
N VAL A 232 -30.55 28.47 5.32
CA VAL A 232 -31.59 28.61 6.35
C VAL A 232 -32.58 29.61 5.83
N ASN A 233 -33.80 29.17 5.57
CA ASN A 233 -34.91 30.12 5.47
C ASN A 233 -35.05 30.77 6.86
N ASN A 234 -34.78 32.08 6.94
CA ASN A 234 -34.89 32.93 8.12
C ASN A 234 -33.82 32.82 9.23
N ILE A 235 -32.51 32.80 8.90
CA ILE A 235 -31.36 33.21 9.77
C ILE A 235 -31.25 32.49 11.14
N ASN A 236 -32.12 31.53 11.46
CA ASN A 236 -32.24 31.00 12.81
C ASN A 236 -31.45 29.70 12.96
N VAL A 237 -30.38 29.76 13.77
CA VAL A 237 -29.53 28.63 14.15
C VAL A 237 -30.32 27.50 14.81
N ASP A 238 -31.42 27.81 15.51
CA ASP A 238 -32.23 26.83 16.23
C ASP A 238 -32.99 25.87 15.31
N LEU A 239 -33.11 26.19 14.02
CA LEU A 239 -33.68 25.29 13.02
C LEU A 239 -32.75 24.09 12.73
N PHE A 240 -31.46 24.19 13.05
CA PHE A 240 -30.56 23.05 12.93
C PHE A 240 -30.73 22.09 14.12
N PRO A 241 -30.81 20.77 13.86
CA PRO A 241 -30.90 19.78 14.92
C PRO A 241 -29.78 19.92 15.95
N LYS A 242 -30.14 19.91 17.23
CA LYS A 242 -29.19 19.79 18.34
C LYS A 242 -28.73 18.34 18.43
N ASP A 243 -27.42 18.10 18.41
CA ASP A 243 -26.90 16.75 18.62
C ASP A 243 -26.75 16.45 20.11
N ASN A 244 -27.78 15.86 20.69
CA ASN A 244 -27.77 15.48 22.09
C ASN A 244 -26.89 14.24 22.37
N THR A 245 -26.51 13.46 21.35
CA THR A 245 -25.69 12.23 21.53
C THR A 245 -24.25 12.55 21.90
N ARG A 246 -23.76 13.75 21.55
CA ARG A 246 -22.43 14.23 21.93
C ARG A 246 -22.23 14.36 23.42
N ARG A 247 -23.30 14.63 24.18
CA ARG A 247 -23.23 14.65 25.65
C ARG A 247 -22.97 13.25 26.19
N ASP A 248 -23.72 12.27 25.70
CA ASP A 248 -23.57 10.86 26.10
C ASP A 248 -22.13 10.40 25.81
N LEU A 249 -21.60 10.76 24.65
CA LEU A 249 -20.22 10.45 24.26
C LEU A 249 -19.18 11.17 25.11
N LEU A 250 -19.43 12.42 25.52
CA LEU A 250 -18.52 13.18 26.38
C LEU A 250 -18.40 12.52 27.75
N ASP A 251 -19.52 12.15 28.38
CA ASP A 251 -19.51 11.46 29.68
C ASP A 251 -18.86 10.07 29.57
N PHE A 252 -19.15 9.34 28.49
CA PHE A 252 -18.51 8.06 28.20
C PHE A 252 -16.98 8.19 28.11
N VAL A 253 -16.49 9.18 27.38
CA VAL A 253 -15.04 9.44 27.26
C VAL A 253 -14.44 9.90 28.59
N ARG A 254 -15.14 10.74 29.37
CA ARG A 254 -14.68 11.15 30.70
C ARG A 254 -14.53 9.95 31.62
N ALA A 255 -15.50 9.03 31.63
CA ALA A 255 -15.48 7.84 32.47
C ALA A 255 -14.33 6.88 32.15
N GLY A 256 -13.84 6.85 30.91
CA GLY A 256 -12.69 6.04 30.52
C GLY A 256 -11.33 6.73 30.55
N GLY A 257 -11.30 8.01 30.92
CA GLY A 257 -10.06 8.77 31.14
C GLY A 257 -9.61 8.70 32.60
N ASP A 258 -8.86 9.71 33.04
CA ASP A 258 -8.52 9.87 34.45
C ASP A 258 -9.76 10.25 35.27
N THR A 259 -10.31 9.30 36.01
CA THR A 259 -11.54 9.50 36.81
C THR A 259 -11.31 10.44 37.99
N SER A 260 -10.06 10.62 38.44
CA SER A 260 -9.73 11.50 39.58
C SER A 260 -10.06 12.97 39.31
N VAL A 261 -10.07 13.38 38.04
CA VAL A 261 -10.39 14.75 37.60
C VAL A 261 -11.90 15.01 37.54
N ILE A 262 -12.73 13.97 37.67
CA ILE A 262 -14.19 14.08 37.65
C ILE A 262 -14.65 14.42 39.07
N GLN A 263 -15.14 15.64 39.28
CA GLN A 263 -15.75 16.01 40.56
C GLN A 263 -17.17 15.46 40.68
N CYS A 264 -17.58 15.15 41.92
CA CYS A 264 -18.97 14.83 42.20
C CYS A 264 -19.87 16.02 41.87
N GLU A 265 -20.88 15.78 41.02
CA GLU A 265 -21.77 16.84 40.53
C GLU A 265 -22.87 17.21 41.54
N GLU A 266 -23.05 16.39 42.58
CA GLU A 266 -24.03 16.62 43.65
C GLU A 266 -23.45 17.46 44.80
N CYS A 267 -22.28 17.07 45.33
CA CYS A 267 -21.67 17.75 46.48
C CYS A 267 -20.51 18.69 46.11
N ARG A 268 -19.87 18.50 44.95
CA ARG A 268 -18.69 19.26 44.46
C ARG A 268 -17.46 19.26 45.36
N ASN A 269 -17.42 18.41 46.39
CA ASN A 269 -16.34 18.36 47.37
C ASN A 269 -15.33 17.24 47.11
N ASP A 270 -15.79 16.09 46.61
CA ASP A 270 -14.98 14.89 46.40
C ASP A 270 -14.93 14.48 44.92
N SER A 271 -13.93 13.69 44.54
CA SER A 271 -13.88 13.03 43.22
C SER A 271 -14.96 11.96 43.09
N ALA A 272 -15.52 11.83 41.90
CA ALA A 272 -16.53 10.85 41.58
C ALA A 272 -15.90 9.46 41.39
N ILE A 273 -16.55 8.44 41.95
CA ILE A 273 -16.16 7.04 41.80
C ILE A 273 -17.20 6.21 41.06
N SER A 274 -18.41 6.76 40.90
CA SER A 274 -19.55 6.10 40.29
C SER A 274 -20.37 7.08 39.49
N ARG A 275 -21.23 6.56 38.61
CA ARG A 275 -22.24 7.33 37.89
C ARG A 275 -23.62 6.74 38.11
N CYS A 276 -24.59 7.60 38.41
CA CYS A 276 -25.99 7.21 38.48
C CYS A 276 -26.63 7.37 37.09
N LYS A 277 -27.24 6.31 36.57
CA LYS A 277 -27.91 6.29 35.26
C LYS A 277 -29.15 7.18 35.24
N ASP A 278 -29.93 7.19 36.32
CA ASP A 278 -31.22 7.91 36.38
C ASP A 278 -31.04 9.40 36.70
N CYS A 279 -30.11 9.72 37.61
CA CYS A 279 -29.73 11.12 37.87
C CYS A 279 -28.88 11.71 36.75
N HIS A 280 -28.26 10.87 35.91
CA HIS A 280 -27.29 11.22 34.89
C HIS A 280 -26.09 12.02 35.43
N LYS A 281 -25.65 11.71 36.65
CA LYS A 281 -24.61 12.46 37.37
C LYS A 281 -23.47 11.57 37.84
N PHE A 282 -22.27 12.14 37.84
CA PHE A 282 -21.10 11.55 38.48
C PHE A 282 -21.11 11.84 39.99
N ILE A 283 -20.95 10.80 40.81
CA ILE A 283 -21.12 10.87 42.27
C ILE A 283 -19.92 10.27 43.02
N CYS A 284 -19.54 10.91 44.13
CA CYS A 284 -18.52 10.38 45.04
C CYS A 284 -19.08 9.25 45.92
N ARG A 285 -18.22 8.63 46.73
CA ARG A 285 -18.61 7.54 47.65
C ARG A 285 -19.74 7.93 48.58
N THR A 286 -19.67 9.12 49.19
CA THR A 286 -20.70 9.62 50.12
C THR A 286 -22.06 9.75 49.44
N CYS A 287 -22.09 10.29 48.22
CA CYS A 287 -23.31 10.43 47.44
C CYS A 287 -23.83 9.07 46.93
N CYS A 288 -22.94 8.11 46.65
CA CYS A 288 -23.31 6.74 46.33
C CYS A 288 -24.04 6.07 47.50
N THR A 289 -23.50 6.16 48.71
CA THR A 289 -24.17 5.65 49.92
C THR A 289 -25.52 6.33 50.16
N ALA A 290 -25.62 7.65 49.89
CA ALA A 290 -26.91 8.34 49.96
C ALA A 290 -27.92 7.78 48.93
N HIS A 291 -27.48 7.43 47.71
CA HIS A 291 -28.35 6.80 46.70
C HIS A 291 -28.84 5.41 47.12
N GLU A 292 -28.07 4.67 47.90
CA GLU A 292 -28.45 3.34 48.40
C GLU A 292 -29.36 3.41 49.64
N THR A 293 -29.23 4.45 50.46
CA THR A 293 -29.85 4.51 51.79
C THR A 293 -31.06 5.44 51.87
N MET A 294 -31.15 6.47 51.02
CA MET A 294 -32.25 7.43 51.05
C MET A 294 -33.42 6.98 50.19
N GLN A 295 -34.63 7.07 50.74
CA GLN A 295 -35.88 6.72 50.04
C GLN A 295 -36.07 7.48 48.72
N THR A 296 -35.55 8.71 48.63
CA THR A 296 -35.66 9.56 47.44
C THR A 296 -34.98 8.98 46.19
N PHE A 297 -33.94 8.15 46.37
CA PHE A 297 -33.17 7.55 45.27
C PHE A 297 -33.45 6.04 45.13
N HIS A 298 -34.46 5.53 45.82
CA HIS A 298 -34.79 4.12 45.81
C HIS A 298 -35.06 3.62 44.38
N GLY A 299 -34.28 2.63 43.94
CA GLY A 299 -34.38 2.03 42.60
C GLY A 299 -33.47 2.67 41.55
N HIS A 300 -32.66 3.68 41.90
CA HIS A 300 -31.67 4.23 40.98
C HIS A 300 -30.56 3.23 40.68
N SER A 301 -30.17 3.14 39.41
CA SER A 301 -29.07 2.31 38.94
C SER A 301 -27.76 3.09 38.99
N VAL A 302 -26.81 2.62 39.80
CA VAL A 302 -25.48 3.21 39.95
C VAL A 302 -24.43 2.19 39.49
N PHE A 303 -23.43 2.64 38.72
CA PHE A 303 -22.30 1.81 38.32
C PHE A 303 -20.97 2.51 38.64
N GLY A 304 -19.98 1.72 39.06
CA GLY A 304 -18.64 2.19 39.39
C GLY A 304 -17.83 2.54 38.14
N LEU A 305 -16.89 3.48 38.29
CA LEU A 305 -15.96 3.89 37.25
C LEU A 305 -14.65 3.08 37.27
N ASP A 306 -14.29 2.49 38.41
CA ASP A 306 -13.01 1.80 38.62
C ASP A 306 -12.82 0.56 37.71
N ASP A 307 -13.92 -0.14 37.37
CA ASP A 307 -13.93 -1.29 36.48
C ASP A 307 -14.46 -0.96 35.07
N PHE A 308 -14.57 0.32 34.74
CA PHE A 308 -15.16 0.76 33.48
C PHE A 308 -14.19 0.56 32.30
N GLN A 309 -14.51 -0.37 31.41
CA GLN A 309 -13.78 -0.58 30.17
C GLN A 309 -14.36 0.27 29.03
N LEU A 310 -13.48 0.99 28.34
CA LEU A 310 -13.81 1.78 27.16
C LEU A 310 -14.17 0.90 25.97
N SER A 311 -15.45 0.59 25.85
CA SER A 311 -16.00 -0.10 24.70
C SER A 311 -17.29 0.56 24.24
N MET A 312 -17.48 0.65 22.92
CA MET A 312 -18.58 1.40 22.31
C MET A 312 -19.97 0.84 22.64
N ASP A 313 -20.07 -0.43 23.02
CA ASP A 313 -21.29 -1.08 23.53
C ASP A 313 -21.72 -0.55 24.91
N GLN A 314 -20.82 0.13 25.63
CA GLN A 314 -21.10 0.71 26.94
C GLN A 314 -21.64 2.15 26.86
N VAL A 315 -21.55 2.82 25.71
CA VAL A 315 -22.09 4.18 25.49
C VAL A 315 -23.57 4.34 25.89
N PRO A 316 -24.48 3.36 25.66
CA PRO A 316 -25.87 3.45 26.11
C PRO A 316 -26.03 3.61 27.63
N LYS A 317 -25.07 3.20 28.46
CA LYS A 317 -25.07 3.48 29.91
C LYS A 317 -24.94 4.98 30.22
N PHE A 318 -24.43 5.75 29.27
CA PHE A 318 -24.25 7.19 29.35
C PHE A 318 -25.39 8.01 28.74
N ARG A 319 -26.37 7.34 28.14
CA ARG A 319 -27.54 7.98 27.54
C ARG A 319 -28.24 8.89 28.55
N HIS A 320 -28.55 10.09 28.09
CA HIS A 320 -29.42 11.00 28.82
C HIS A 320 -30.86 10.98 28.34
N SER A 321 -31.80 11.05 29.28
CA SER A 321 -33.20 11.35 28.98
C SER A 321 -33.36 12.75 28.38
N LEU A 322 -34.18 12.85 27.34
CA LEU A 322 -34.55 14.12 26.73
C LEU A 322 -35.89 14.60 27.30
N MET A 323 -35.89 15.82 27.82
CA MET A 323 -37.07 16.46 28.39
C MET A 323 -37.83 17.26 27.33
N CYS A 324 -39.14 17.33 27.47
CA CYS A 324 -39.97 18.13 26.58
C CYS A 324 -39.75 19.64 26.81
N GLU A 325 -39.51 20.40 25.75
CA GLU A 325 -39.35 21.86 25.83
C GLU A 325 -40.59 22.57 26.41
N LYS A 326 -41.80 22.08 26.09
CA LYS A 326 -43.07 22.62 26.62
C LYS A 326 -43.38 22.13 28.03
N HIS A 327 -42.88 20.95 28.39
CA HIS A 327 -43.13 20.31 29.68
C HIS A 327 -41.81 19.79 30.27
N PRO A 328 -40.96 20.66 30.84
CA PRO A 328 -39.58 20.31 31.21
C PRO A 328 -39.43 19.18 32.24
N LYS A 329 -40.52 18.83 32.94
CA LYS A 329 -40.56 17.74 33.93
C LYS A 329 -40.86 16.37 33.32
N TYR A 330 -41.27 16.29 32.06
CA TYR A 330 -41.68 15.05 31.41
C TYR A 330 -40.74 14.66 30.27
N GLU A 331 -40.32 13.40 30.28
CA GLU A 331 -39.48 12.80 29.26
C GLU A 331 -40.23 12.55 27.93
N LEU A 332 -39.47 12.54 26.85
CA LEU A 332 -39.97 12.25 25.50
C LEU A 332 -40.04 10.73 25.26
N ASN A 333 -41.16 10.11 25.65
CA ASN A 333 -41.36 8.65 25.56
C ASN A 333 -42.24 8.19 24.39
N PHE A 334 -42.85 9.12 23.66
CA PHE A 334 -43.73 8.81 22.53
C PHE A 334 -43.23 9.49 21.26
N PHE A 335 -43.65 8.98 20.11
CA PHE A 335 -43.41 9.58 18.80
C PHE A 335 -44.74 9.86 18.11
N CYS A 336 -44.91 11.08 17.61
CA CYS A 336 -46.08 11.44 16.82
C CYS A 336 -45.78 11.26 15.33
N ASP A 337 -46.46 10.31 14.71
CA ASP A 337 -46.37 9.93 13.30
C ASP A 337 -47.40 10.67 12.42
N GLY A 338 -47.97 11.78 12.94
CA GLY A 338 -48.84 12.64 12.15
C GLY A 338 -48.08 13.27 10.97
N PRO A 339 -48.73 13.47 9.81
CA PRO A 339 -48.08 13.86 8.55
C PRO A 339 -47.32 15.19 8.61
N GLU A 340 -47.75 16.12 9.48
CA GLU A 340 -47.12 17.44 9.68
C GLU A 340 -46.34 17.54 11.01
N CYS A 341 -46.25 16.46 11.79
CA CYS A 341 -45.71 16.49 13.15
C CYS A 341 -44.35 15.79 13.28
N GLN A 342 -44.27 14.51 12.88
CA GLN A 342 -43.06 13.68 12.77
C GLN A 342 -41.97 13.92 13.85
N LYS A 343 -42.34 13.92 15.14
CA LYS A 343 -41.41 14.28 16.23
C LYS A 343 -41.67 13.51 17.54
N PRO A 344 -40.64 13.38 18.40
CA PRO A 344 -40.81 12.84 19.75
C PRO A 344 -41.62 13.81 20.64
N ILE A 345 -42.50 13.28 21.48
CA ILE A 345 -43.38 14.02 22.39
C ILE A 345 -43.42 13.34 23.78
N CYS A 346 -43.73 14.11 24.82
CA CYS A 346 -43.97 13.56 26.16
C CYS A 346 -45.43 13.13 26.36
N LEU A 347 -45.70 12.42 27.45
CA LEU A 347 -47.06 11.99 27.81
C LEU A 347 -48.06 13.15 27.88
N THR A 348 -47.67 14.28 28.49
CA THR A 348 -48.54 15.46 28.58
C THR A 348 -48.85 16.04 27.19
N CYS A 349 -47.86 16.09 26.30
CA CYS A 349 -48.10 16.50 24.91
C CYS A 349 -49.05 15.56 24.18
N CYS A 350 -48.91 14.25 24.40
CA CYS A 350 -49.81 13.24 23.86
C CYS A 350 -51.27 13.55 24.24
N LEU A 351 -51.52 13.80 25.52
CA LEU A 351 -52.86 14.03 26.07
C LEU A 351 -53.46 15.41 25.75
N CYS A 352 -52.63 16.46 25.64
CA CYS A 352 -53.11 17.82 25.47
C CYS A 352 -53.21 18.27 24.01
N PHE A 353 -52.31 17.80 23.14
CA PHE A 353 -52.15 18.36 21.79
C PHE A 353 -52.17 17.30 20.68
N HIS A 354 -51.91 16.04 21.00
CA HIS A 354 -51.79 14.96 20.01
C HIS A 354 -52.79 13.82 20.25
N THR A 355 -53.92 14.12 20.89
CA THR A 355 -55.08 13.23 20.95
C THR A 355 -55.89 13.32 19.66
N ASN A 356 -56.41 12.18 19.22
CA ASN A 356 -57.36 12.04 18.11
C ASN A 356 -58.75 12.61 18.49
N ARG A 357 -58.80 13.90 18.83
CA ARG A 357 -60.06 14.63 19.11
C ARG A 357 -60.59 15.20 17.78
N PRO A 358 -61.92 15.21 17.58
CA PRO A 358 -62.53 15.75 16.35
C PRO A 358 -62.21 17.24 16.10
N GLU A 359 -61.79 17.97 17.14
CA GLU A 359 -61.45 19.39 17.10
C GLU A 359 -60.02 19.65 16.59
N ASN A 360 -59.11 18.67 16.74
CA ASN A 360 -57.74 18.74 16.26
C ASN A 360 -57.66 17.92 14.97
N ASN A 361 -58.10 18.51 13.86
CA ASN A 361 -58.25 17.91 12.52
C ASN A 361 -56.91 17.49 11.84
N GLN A 362 -55.88 17.21 12.63
CA GLN A 362 -54.57 16.74 12.24
C GLN A 362 -54.50 15.30 12.76
N ASN A 363 -54.62 14.31 11.88
CA ASN A 363 -54.56 12.87 12.19
C ASN A 363 -53.23 12.49 12.87
N HIS A 364 -53.09 12.79 14.15
CA HIS A 364 -51.91 12.51 14.96
C HIS A 364 -51.99 11.07 15.43
N ILE A 365 -51.05 10.25 14.97
CA ILE A 365 -50.93 8.85 15.39
C ILE A 365 -49.73 8.77 16.33
N THR A 366 -49.93 8.39 17.58
CA THR A 366 -48.86 8.29 18.58
C THR A 366 -48.42 6.85 18.76
N ARG A 367 -47.10 6.61 18.71
CA ARG A 367 -46.47 5.31 18.97
C ARG A 367 -45.45 5.42 20.08
N GLU A 368 -45.10 4.32 20.73
CA GLU A 368 -43.98 4.30 21.68
C GLU A 368 -42.66 4.58 20.96
N ILE A 369 -41.79 5.38 21.59
CA ILE A 369 -40.55 5.83 20.96
C ILE A 369 -39.58 4.67 20.68
N GLU A 370 -39.60 3.62 21.51
CA GLU A 370 -38.71 2.46 21.39
C GLU A 370 -38.98 1.66 20.10
N ALA A 371 -40.25 1.38 19.80
CA ALA A 371 -40.64 0.71 18.56
C ALA A 371 -40.22 1.52 17.32
N VAL A 372 -40.44 2.84 17.34
CA VAL A 372 -40.04 3.73 16.23
C VAL A 372 -38.52 3.83 16.10
N TYR A 373 -37.80 3.82 17.21
CA TYR A 373 -36.35 3.82 17.23
C TYR A 373 -35.79 2.58 16.51
N HIS A 374 -36.24 1.38 16.86
CA HIS A 374 -35.78 0.14 16.21
C HIS A 374 -36.07 0.13 14.71
N GLU A 375 -37.28 0.55 14.30
CA GLU A 375 -37.65 0.67 12.89
C GLU A 375 -36.74 1.65 12.12
N LYS A 376 -36.46 2.82 12.70
CA LYS A 376 -35.59 3.84 12.08
C LYS A 376 -34.13 3.38 12.04
N VAL A 377 -33.64 2.71 13.08
CA VAL A 377 -32.28 2.15 13.13
C VAL A 377 -32.09 1.09 12.05
N GLU A 378 -33.01 0.15 11.90
CA GLU A 378 -32.94 -0.89 10.86
C GLU A 378 -32.89 -0.26 9.45
N LYS A 379 -33.78 0.71 9.17
CA LYS A 379 -33.78 1.45 7.90
C LYS A 379 -32.45 2.16 7.65
N MET A 380 -31.85 2.78 8.67
CA MET A 380 -30.56 3.47 8.55
C MET A 380 -29.38 2.51 8.39
N GLN A 381 -29.38 1.38 9.11
CA GLN A 381 -28.37 0.33 8.96
C GLN A 381 -28.40 -0.26 7.55
N ASN A 382 -29.58 -0.55 7.02
CA ASN A 382 -29.74 -1.03 5.64
C ASN A 382 -29.23 -0.03 4.60
N LYS A 383 -29.50 1.27 4.80
CA LYS A 383 -28.92 2.33 3.95
C LYS A 383 -27.40 2.41 4.08
N LYS A 384 -26.86 2.30 5.29
CA LYS A 384 -25.41 2.30 5.56
C LYS A 384 -24.71 1.14 4.85
N VAL A 385 -25.24 -0.08 4.92
CA VAL A 385 -24.67 -1.25 4.24
C VAL A 385 -24.62 -1.04 2.72
N LYS A 386 -25.70 -0.50 2.13
CA LYS A 386 -25.73 -0.18 0.70
C LYS A 386 -24.66 0.86 0.32
N ILE A 387 -24.53 1.93 1.11
CA ILE A 387 -23.53 2.97 0.88
C ILE A 387 -22.10 2.42 1.02
N ASN A 388 -21.83 1.61 2.05
CA ASN A 388 -20.52 0.99 2.24
C ASN A 388 -20.15 0.06 1.07
N LYS A 389 -21.13 -0.64 0.50
CA LYS A 389 -20.91 -1.44 -0.72
C LYS A 389 -20.50 -0.55 -1.90
N THR A 390 -21.20 0.56 -2.10
CA THR A 390 -20.84 1.52 -3.17
C THR A 390 -19.46 2.16 -2.92
N GLU A 391 -19.10 2.43 -1.66
CA GLU A 391 -17.79 2.93 -1.29
C GLU A 391 -16.68 1.92 -1.66
N GLN A 392 -16.86 0.64 -1.35
CA GLN A 392 -15.92 -0.42 -1.73
C GLN A 392 -15.76 -0.52 -3.24
N GLU A 393 -16.84 -0.44 -4.00
CA GLU A 393 -16.82 -0.42 -5.47
C GLU A 393 -16.02 0.78 -6.00
N LEU A 394 -16.20 1.98 -5.44
CA LEU A 394 -15.44 3.18 -5.79
C LEU A 394 -13.95 3.06 -5.44
N VAL A 395 -13.60 2.45 -4.31
CA VAL A 395 -12.20 2.19 -3.93
C VAL A 395 -11.53 1.25 -4.92
N VAL A 396 -12.22 0.18 -5.34
CA VAL A 396 -11.70 -0.74 -6.37
C VAL A 396 -11.52 -0.03 -7.71
N LEU A 397 -12.49 0.79 -8.11
CA LEU A 397 -12.41 1.59 -9.33
C LEU A 397 -11.19 2.52 -9.29
N SER A 398 -10.98 3.24 -8.18
CA SER A 398 -9.82 4.12 -7.98
C SER A 398 -8.49 3.36 -8.11
N LYS A 399 -8.38 2.18 -7.48
CA LYS A 399 -7.19 1.31 -7.62
C LYS A 399 -6.96 0.86 -9.06
N ASN A 400 -8.02 0.54 -9.81
CA ASN A 400 -7.91 0.15 -11.21
C ASN A 400 -7.49 1.31 -12.11
N THR A 401 -8.03 2.52 -11.89
CA THR A 401 -7.61 3.73 -12.60
C THR A 401 -6.14 4.03 -12.35
N ASN A 402 -5.67 3.94 -11.10
CA ASN A 402 -4.23 4.12 -10.79
C ASN A 402 -3.34 3.08 -11.49
N LYS A 403 -3.79 1.83 -11.61
CA LYS A 403 -3.06 0.81 -12.40
C LYS A 403 -2.99 1.17 -13.88
N GLN A 404 -4.05 1.73 -14.45
CA GLN A 404 -4.04 2.18 -15.85
C GLN A 404 -3.09 3.36 -16.06
N ILE A 405 -3.07 4.32 -15.13
CA ILE A 405 -2.12 5.44 -15.15
C ILE A 405 -0.68 4.93 -15.14
N ASN A 406 -0.35 3.99 -14.24
CA ASN A 406 1.00 3.42 -14.16
C ASN A 406 1.38 2.63 -15.43
N LYS A 407 0.44 1.90 -16.03
CA LYS A 407 0.67 1.22 -17.31
C LYS A 407 0.95 2.20 -18.45
N LEU A 408 0.22 3.31 -18.50
CA LEU A 408 0.45 4.36 -19.48
C LEU A 408 1.85 4.98 -19.32
N ALA A 409 2.29 5.22 -18.09
CA ALA A 409 3.64 5.72 -17.81
C ALA A 409 4.73 4.78 -18.34
N ILE A 410 4.64 3.48 -18.03
CA ILE A 410 5.59 2.46 -18.51
C ILE A 410 5.57 2.35 -20.05
N ASN A 411 4.39 2.41 -20.66
CA ASN A 411 4.27 2.34 -22.11
C ASN A 411 4.93 3.54 -22.81
N ILE A 412 4.78 4.75 -22.27
CA ILE A 412 5.44 5.94 -22.83
C ILE A 412 6.96 5.82 -22.73
N GLU A 413 7.47 5.28 -21.63
CA GLU A 413 8.91 5.05 -21.44
C GLU A 413 9.46 4.02 -22.43
N ASN A 414 8.75 2.90 -22.62
CA ASN A 414 9.12 1.88 -23.60
C ASN A 414 9.12 2.44 -25.04
N ILE A 415 8.07 3.19 -25.42
CA ILE A 415 7.99 3.82 -26.76
C ILE A 415 9.16 4.80 -26.95
N SER A 416 9.52 5.57 -25.92
CA SER A 416 10.64 6.51 -26.00
C SER A 416 11.97 5.79 -26.21
N GLN A 417 12.20 4.67 -25.49
CA GLN A 417 13.39 3.83 -25.66
C GLN A 417 13.44 3.17 -27.05
N GLU A 418 12.29 2.70 -27.57
CA GLU A 418 12.22 2.15 -28.93
C GLU A 418 12.56 3.21 -29.99
N ILE A 419 12.04 4.43 -29.83
CA ILE A 419 12.38 5.56 -30.72
C ILE A 419 13.90 5.81 -30.68
N GLU A 420 14.49 5.96 -29.49
CA GLU A 420 15.93 6.19 -29.35
C GLU A 420 16.77 5.06 -29.97
N ALA A 421 16.37 3.80 -29.77
CA ALA A 421 17.06 2.65 -30.34
C ALA A 421 17.02 2.64 -31.88
N ILE A 422 15.85 2.91 -32.48
CA ILE A 422 15.71 2.97 -33.95
C ILE A 422 16.58 4.10 -34.53
N PHE A 423 16.55 5.28 -33.91
CA PHE A 423 17.38 6.40 -34.34
C PHE A 423 18.88 6.13 -34.15
N GLY A 424 19.27 5.42 -33.09
CA GLY A 424 20.64 4.98 -32.85
C GLY A 424 21.17 4.06 -33.97
N VAL A 425 20.39 3.04 -34.36
CA VAL A 425 20.77 2.13 -35.46
C VAL A 425 20.89 2.89 -36.78
N ALA A 426 19.94 3.79 -37.09
CA ALA A 426 19.99 4.59 -38.30
C ALA A 426 21.24 5.50 -38.35
N ALA A 427 21.59 6.13 -37.22
CA ALA A 427 22.80 6.95 -37.08
C ALA A 427 24.08 6.13 -37.30
N GLU A 428 24.16 4.93 -36.72
CA GLU A 428 25.30 4.01 -36.96
C GLU A 428 25.43 3.62 -38.42
N MET A 429 24.33 3.28 -39.09
CA MET A 429 24.35 2.91 -40.52
C MET A 429 24.84 4.06 -41.39
N LEU A 430 24.38 5.28 -41.12
CA LEU A 430 24.84 6.49 -41.78
C LEU A 430 26.33 6.75 -41.53
N GLN A 431 26.79 6.57 -40.29
CA GLN A 431 28.18 6.77 -39.92
C GLN A 431 29.09 5.75 -40.61
N ARG A 432 28.71 4.45 -40.63
CA ARG A 432 29.46 3.42 -41.38
C ARG A 432 29.53 3.74 -42.87
N ARG A 433 28.44 4.24 -43.47
CA ARG A 433 28.42 4.61 -44.89
C ARG A 433 29.34 5.80 -45.18
N LYS A 434 29.34 6.80 -44.29
CA LYS A 434 30.25 7.95 -44.35
C LYS A 434 31.71 7.51 -44.30
N ASP A 435 32.07 6.69 -43.31
CA ASP A 435 33.45 6.25 -43.12
C ASP A 435 33.94 5.38 -44.30
N ALA A 436 33.06 4.54 -44.85
CA ALA A 436 33.37 3.78 -46.06
C ALA A 436 33.63 4.68 -47.28
N LEU A 437 32.86 5.77 -47.45
CA LEU A 437 33.07 6.72 -48.54
C LEU A 437 34.40 7.48 -48.38
N ILE A 438 34.73 7.88 -47.16
CA ILE A 438 36.02 8.52 -46.86
C ILE A 438 37.17 7.56 -47.21
N ALA A 439 37.11 6.30 -46.77
CA ALA A 439 38.12 5.30 -47.08
C ALA A 439 38.29 5.07 -48.59
N THR A 440 37.20 5.07 -49.36
CA THR A 440 37.29 4.97 -50.83
C THR A 440 37.95 6.19 -51.47
N ALA A 441 37.71 7.40 -50.93
CA ALA A 441 38.33 8.62 -51.42
C ALA A 441 39.84 8.65 -51.10
N GLU A 442 40.23 8.23 -49.90
CA GLU A 442 41.63 8.09 -49.50
C GLU A 442 42.37 7.07 -50.37
N LYS A 443 41.75 5.92 -50.65
CA LYS A 443 42.33 4.91 -51.55
C LYS A 443 42.53 5.46 -52.97
N LEU A 444 41.54 6.16 -53.52
CA LEU A 444 41.68 6.79 -54.84
C LEU A 444 42.81 7.82 -54.88
N LYS A 445 42.98 8.58 -53.79
CA LYS A 445 44.10 9.51 -53.64
C LYS A 445 45.44 8.76 -53.66
N THR A 446 45.60 7.71 -52.86
CA THR A 446 46.86 6.94 -52.81
C THR A 446 47.17 6.25 -54.15
N ASP A 447 46.14 5.71 -54.82
CA ASP A 447 46.29 5.08 -56.14
C ASP A 447 46.75 6.12 -57.18
N LYS A 448 46.23 7.35 -57.13
CA LYS A 448 46.65 8.44 -58.01
C LYS A 448 48.05 8.96 -57.67
N GLU A 449 48.40 9.08 -56.40
CA GLU A 449 49.74 9.49 -55.94
C GLU A 449 50.81 8.49 -56.39
N THR A 450 50.55 7.18 -56.27
CA THR A 450 51.50 6.14 -56.71
C THR A 450 51.69 6.14 -58.23
N LEU A 451 50.62 6.34 -59.00
CA LEU A 451 50.71 6.47 -60.46
C LEU A 451 51.54 7.69 -60.87
N LEU A 452 51.29 8.84 -60.24
CA LEU A 452 52.04 10.07 -60.51
C LEU A 452 53.51 9.93 -60.11
N MET A 453 53.81 9.29 -58.98
CA MET A 453 55.20 9.00 -58.57
C MET A 453 55.91 8.11 -59.59
N LYS A 454 55.22 7.09 -60.14
CA LYS A 454 55.79 6.24 -61.19
C LYS A 454 56.11 7.06 -62.44
N GLN A 455 55.16 7.87 -62.92
CA GLN A 455 55.38 8.77 -64.07
C GLN A 455 56.55 9.73 -63.82
N GLU A 456 56.65 10.28 -62.60
CA GLU A 456 57.76 11.17 -62.22
C GLU A 456 59.12 10.45 -62.29
N THR A 457 59.20 9.19 -61.82
CA THR A 457 60.44 8.41 -61.90
C THR A 457 60.87 8.09 -63.34
N GLU A 458 59.91 7.81 -64.22
CA GLU A 458 60.16 7.56 -65.66
C GLU A 458 60.64 8.83 -66.38
N VAL A 459 60.06 9.98 -66.04
CA VAL A 459 60.53 11.28 -66.57
C VAL A 459 61.92 11.59 -66.03
N LYS A 460 62.20 11.37 -64.74
CA LYS A 460 63.52 11.59 -64.13
C LYS A 460 64.61 10.71 -64.75
N SER A 461 64.32 9.44 -65.02
CA SER A 461 65.27 8.54 -65.68
C SER A 461 65.56 8.98 -67.12
N SER A 462 64.51 9.37 -67.86
CA SER A 462 64.65 9.93 -69.21
C SER A 462 65.54 11.18 -69.21
N ILE A 463 65.33 12.11 -68.27
CA ILE A 463 66.18 13.29 -68.08
C ILE A 463 67.64 12.89 -67.83
N SER A 464 67.90 11.88 -66.99
CA SER A 464 69.27 11.39 -66.74
C SER A 464 69.92 10.89 -68.02
N THR A 465 69.23 10.05 -68.80
CA THR A 465 69.80 9.50 -70.05
C THR A 465 70.12 10.58 -71.08
N ILE A 466 69.28 11.62 -71.17
CA ILE A 466 69.52 12.77 -72.05
C ILE A 466 70.75 13.55 -71.55
N ARG A 467 70.86 13.77 -70.24
CA ARG A 467 72.02 14.45 -69.64
C ARG A 467 73.32 13.68 -69.89
N ASP A 468 73.30 12.35 -69.75
CA ASP A 468 74.46 11.50 -70.00
C ASP A 468 74.86 11.54 -71.49
N ALA A 469 73.89 11.53 -72.40
CA ALA A 469 74.13 11.67 -73.84
C ALA A 469 74.75 13.04 -74.18
N CYS A 470 74.24 14.13 -73.61
CA CYS A 470 74.84 15.46 -73.77
C CYS A 470 76.27 15.50 -73.25
N SER A 471 76.54 14.94 -72.06
CA SER A 471 77.89 14.89 -71.50
C SER A 471 78.86 14.11 -72.38
N PHE A 472 78.41 13.01 -73.01
CA PHE A 472 79.23 12.24 -73.94
C PHE A 472 79.56 13.04 -75.21
N ILE A 473 78.60 13.79 -75.73
CA ILE A 473 78.80 14.69 -76.87
C ILE A 473 79.83 15.76 -76.53
N ASP A 474 79.68 16.42 -75.38
CA ASP A 474 80.59 17.46 -74.90
C ASP A 474 82.04 16.93 -74.80
N GLN A 475 82.22 15.71 -74.26
CA GLN A 475 83.53 15.04 -74.21
C GLN A 475 84.10 14.71 -75.59
N THR A 476 83.26 14.24 -76.51
CA THR A 476 83.70 13.87 -77.86
C THR A 476 84.12 15.11 -78.65
N ILE A 477 83.38 16.21 -78.53
CA ILE A 477 83.73 17.51 -79.13
C ILE A 477 85.05 18.05 -78.56
N ALA A 478 85.25 17.95 -77.24
CA ALA A 478 86.46 18.44 -76.58
C ALA A 478 87.75 17.70 -76.98
N SER A 479 87.65 16.50 -77.56
CA SER A 479 88.82 15.69 -77.94
C SER A 479 89.58 16.21 -79.18
N GLU A 480 89.00 17.13 -79.96
CA GLU A 480 89.54 17.74 -81.19
C GLU A 480 90.06 16.75 -82.27
N ASN A 481 89.75 15.45 -82.15
CA ASN A 481 90.16 14.41 -83.08
C ASN A 481 89.15 14.27 -84.23
N GLN A 482 89.43 14.96 -85.35
CA GLN A 482 88.48 15.11 -86.47
C GLN A 482 88.00 13.77 -87.07
N PRO A 483 88.85 12.78 -87.39
CA PRO A 483 88.38 11.49 -87.92
C PRO A 483 87.53 10.71 -86.90
N ALA A 484 87.92 10.70 -85.62
CA ALA A 484 87.20 9.98 -84.57
C ALA A 484 85.80 10.57 -84.30
N PHE A 485 85.68 11.90 -84.35
CA PHE A 485 84.39 12.58 -84.25
C PHE A 485 83.48 12.23 -85.43
N ILE A 486 83.99 12.27 -86.67
CA ILE A 486 83.18 11.97 -87.86
C ILE A 486 82.60 10.55 -87.81
N LEU A 487 83.40 9.56 -87.39
CA LEU A 487 82.96 8.17 -87.19
C LEU A 487 81.82 8.03 -86.17
N LEU A 488 81.78 8.87 -85.14
CA LEU A 488 80.75 8.85 -84.10
C LEU A 488 79.57 9.79 -84.38
N SER A 489 79.75 10.77 -85.26
CA SER A 489 78.79 11.86 -85.50
C SER A 489 77.43 11.37 -85.97
N GLU A 490 77.40 10.35 -86.84
CA GLU A 490 76.16 9.75 -87.33
C GLU A 490 75.39 9.03 -86.21
N THR A 491 76.10 8.23 -85.39
CA THR A 491 75.51 7.53 -84.23
C THR A 491 74.99 8.49 -83.17
N ILE A 492 75.71 9.58 -82.90
CA ILE A 492 75.27 10.66 -81.99
C ILE A 492 74.02 11.34 -82.53
N SER A 493 74.02 11.68 -83.82
CA SER A 493 72.91 12.37 -84.48
C SER A 493 71.64 11.50 -84.50
N ASP A 494 71.78 10.19 -84.77
CA ASP A 494 70.69 9.23 -84.67
C ASP A 494 70.13 9.14 -83.25
N ARG A 495 71.01 9.07 -82.24
CA ARG A 495 70.58 9.02 -80.85
C ARG A 495 69.85 10.30 -80.43
N LEU A 496 70.30 11.48 -80.86
CA LEU A 496 69.60 12.76 -80.62
C LEU A 496 68.24 12.83 -81.33
N ALA A 497 68.12 12.29 -82.54
CA ALA A 497 66.86 12.23 -83.27
C ALA A 497 65.81 11.40 -82.51
N THR A 498 66.22 10.32 -81.84
CA THR A 498 65.31 9.52 -81.00
C THR A 498 64.73 10.29 -79.81
N TYR A 499 65.48 11.21 -79.20
CA TYR A 499 64.99 12.04 -78.09
C TYR A 499 64.02 13.14 -78.54
N LYS A 500 64.21 13.70 -79.74
CA LYS A 500 63.32 14.70 -80.35
C LYS A 500 61.90 14.15 -80.55
N ILE A 501 61.79 12.87 -80.91
CA ILE A 501 60.52 12.17 -81.07
C ILE A 501 59.83 11.98 -79.71
N HIS A 502 60.58 11.58 -78.67
CA HIS A 502 60.05 11.41 -77.30
C HIS A 502 59.50 12.71 -76.68
N THR A 503 60.10 13.87 -76.97
CA THR A 503 59.60 15.16 -76.49
C THR A 503 58.30 15.60 -77.17
N MET A 504 58.05 15.21 -78.42
CA MET A 504 56.78 15.54 -79.10
C MET A 504 55.63 14.63 -78.66
N THR A 505 55.91 13.38 -78.28
CA THR A 505 54.88 12.45 -77.78
C THR A 505 54.46 12.74 -76.34
N ASN A 506 55.38 13.21 -75.47
CA ASN A 506 55.05 13.51 -74.06
C ASN A 506 54.36 14.87 -73.84
N ASN A 507 54.45 15.83 -74.78
CA ASN A 507 53.75 17.11 -74.67
C ASN A 507 52.22 17.01 -74.82
N HIS A 508 51.68 15.84 -75.18
CA HIS A 508 50.24 15.57 -75.11
C HIS A 508 49.77 15.12 -73.72
N VAL A 509 50.67 15.01 -72.74
CA VAL A 509 50.35 14.71 -71.33
C VAL A 509 50.38 16.01 -70.50
N THR A 510 49.74 17.07 -70.99
CA THR A 510 49.41 18.23 -70.16
C THR A 510 48.03 18.05 -69.55
N VAL A 511 48.05 17.69 -68.26
CA VAL A 511 47.13 18.11 -67.18
C VAL A 511 45.68 18.39 -67.61
N THR A 512 44.81 17.40 -67.41
CA THR A 512 43.38 17.58 -67.09
C THR A 512 43.11 17.14 -65.67
#